data_AF-I4EFL1-F1
#
_entry.id   AF-I4EFL1-F1
#
_cell.length_a   1.000
_cell.length_b   1.000
_cell.length_c   1.000
_cell.angle_alpha   90.00
_cell.angle_beta   90.00
_cell.angle_gamma   90.00
#
_symmetry.space_group_name_H-M   'P 1'
#
loop_
_entity.id
_entity.type
_entity.pdbx_description
1 polymer ?
#
loop_
_entity_poly.entity_id
_entity_poly.type
_entity_poly.pdbx_seq_one_letter_code
_entity_poly.pdbx_strand_id
1 'polypeptide(L)' 'MLNESKLVVRLVSGESEWTGIYVNGELFMDSSSIYPNTVIDALKAAGVDAEDITVTDEWMEDVGRLPKQFSDIPEEVKVE' A
#
# COMPACT_ATOMS: atom_id res chain seq x y z
N MET A 1 -14.36 -26.50 7.34
CA MET A 1 -14.01 -25.66 6.17
C MET A 1 -13.31 -24.44 6.73
N LEU A 2 -11.98 -24.41 6.68
CA LEU A 2 -11.26 -23.18 7.02
C LEU A 2 -11.48 -22.24 5.84
N ASN A 3 -12.11 -21.09 6.08
CA ASN A 3 -12.08 -20.00 5.11
C ASN A 3 -10.60 -19.64 4.96
N GLU A 4 -9.99 -20.03 3.85
CA GLU A 4 -8.68 -19.52 3.45
C GLU A 4 -8.90 -18.04 3.12
N SER A 5 -8.84 -17.18 4.14
CA SER A 5 -8.83 -15.74 3.94
C SER A 5 -7.58 -15.44 3.11
N LYS A 6 -7.79 -15.18 1.81
CA LYS A 6 -6.73 -14.77 0.90
C LYS A 6 -6.05 -13.54 1.51
N LEU A 7 -4.74 -13.61 1.69
CA LEU A 7 -3.94 -12.46 2.11
C LEU A 7 -3.99 -11.41 1.01
N VAL A 8 -4.50 -10.21 1.32
CA VAL A 8 -4.49 -9.08 0.39
C VAL A 8 -3.44 -8.09 0.85
N VAL A 9 -2.41 -7.88 0.03
CA VAL A 9 -1.37 -6.89 0.32
C VAL A 9 -1.49 -5.74 -0.68
N ARG A 10 -1.54 -4.50 -0.19
CA ARG A 10 -1.48 -3.30 -1.02
C ARG A 10 -0.30 -2.45 -0.63
N LEU A 11 0.47 -2.05 -1.62
CA LEU A 11 1.50 -1.04 -1.46
C LEU A 11 0.93 0.29 -1.93
N VAL A 12 1.14 1.32 -1.12
CA VAL A 12 0.73 2.68 -1.42
C VAL A 12 1.98 3.51 -1.48
N SER A 13 2.26 4.16 -2.60
CA SER A 13 3.43 5.05 -2.73
C SER A 13 3.03 6.47 -3.12
N GLY A 14 3.68 7.46 -2.52
CA GLY A 14 3.69 8.83 -3.04
C GLY A 14 4.79 8.99 -4.08
N GLU A 15 4.72 10.02 -4.92
CA GLU A 15 5.84 10.41 -5.79
C GLU A 15 7.10 10.74 -4.95
N SER A 16 6.85 11.12 -3.69
CA SER A 16 7.70 11.29 -2.50
C SER A 16 8.79 10.26 -2.12
N GLU A 17 8.76 9.05 -2.67
CA GLU A 17 9.37 7.82 -2.09
C GLU A 17 8.74 7.34 -0.76
N TRP A 18 7.63 7.95 -0.32
CA TRP A 18 6.90 7.47 0.84
C TRP A 18 6.07 6.24 0.49
N THR A 19 6.31 5.11 1.15
CA THR A 19 5.58 3.86 0.89
C THR A 19 4.91 3.33 2.15
N GLY A 20 3.65 2.93 2.05
CA GLY A 20 2.92 2.16 3.05
C GLY A 20 2.53 0.78 2.55
N ILE A 21 2.50 -0.17 3.48
CA ILE A 21 2.11 -1.56 3.24
C ILE A 21 0.86 -1.83 4.04
N TYR A 22 -0.23 -2.16 3.35
CA TYR A 22 -1.48 -2.57 3.94
C TYR A 22 -1.66 -4.07 3.81
N VAL A 23 -2.00 -4.73 4.91
CA VAL A 23 -2.30 -6.16 4.95
C VAL A 23 -3.75 -6.34 5.36
N ASN A 24 -4.55 -6.97 4.51
CA ASN A 24 -6.00 -7.13 4.68
C ASN A 24 -6.72 -5.79 4.96
N GLY A 25 -6.22 -4.69 4.38
CA GLY A 25 -6.78 -3.35 4.54
C GLY A 25 -6.23 -2.55 5.72
N GLU A 26 -5.45 -3.14 6.61
CA GLU A 26 -4.85 -2.44 7.76
C GLU A 26 -3.40 -2.06 7.49
N LEU A 27 -3.01 -0.84 7.88
CA LEU A 27 -1.64 -0.37 7.74
C LEU A 27 -0.72 -1.21 8.62
N PHE A 28 0.17 -1.95 7.99
CA PHE A 28 1.16 -2.80 8.65
C PHE A 28 2.47 -2.05 8.90
N MET A 29 2.96 -1.31 7.91
CA MET A 29 4.16 -0.47 8.02
C MET A 29 4.16 0.65 7.00
N ASP A 30 4.85 1.75 7.31
CA ASP A 30 5.10 2.88 6.43
C ASP A 30 6.55 3.39 6.60
N SER A 31 7.16 3.85 5.50
CA SER A 31 8.52 4.38 5.50
C SER A 31 8.85 5.14 4.21
N SER A 32 9.68 6.17 4.31
CA SER A 32 10.23 6.95 3.19
C SER A 32 11.42 6.29 2.48
N SER A 33 11.66 5.00 2.71
CA SER A 33 12.84 4.30 2.16
C SER A 33 12.53 2.89 1.68
N ILE A 34 11.25 2.61 1.41
CA ILE A 34 10.81 1.35 0.85
C ILE A 34 10.48 1.59 -0.61
N TYR A 35 11.15 0.88 -1.51
CA TYR A 35 10.85 0.91 -2.93
C TYR A 35 9.72 -0.09 -3.25
N PRO A 36 8.53 0.36 -3.70
CA PRO A 36 7.36 -0.49 -3.90
C PRO A 36 7.66 -1.68 -4.82
N ASN A 37 8.28 -1.42 -5.97
CA ASN A 37 8.66 -2.45 -6.94
C ASN A 37 9.47 -3.61 -6.32
N THR A 38 10.43 -3.31 -5.44
CA THR A 38 11.23 -4.34 -4.77
C THR A 38 10.39 -5.20 -3.82
N VAL A 39 9.43 -4.60 -3.13
CA VAL A 39 8.51 -5.32 -2.24
C VAL A 39 7.55 -6.20 -3.04
N ILE A 40 7.03 -5.69 -4.16
CA ILE A 40 6.13 -6.45 -5.05
C ILE A 40 6.81 -7.68 -5.59
N ASP A 41 8.05 -7.54 -6.08
CA ASP A 41 8.81 -8.67 -6.61
C ASP A 41 9.05 -9.73 -5.54
N ALA A 42 9.37 -9.30 -4.30
CA ALA A 42 9.54 -10.21 -3.17
C ALA A 42 8.24 -10.93 -2.77
N LEU A 43 7.11 -10.21 -2.76
CA LEU A 43 5.79 -10.79 -2.46
C LEU A 43 5.34 -11.77 -3.53
N LYS A 44 5.50 -11.42 -4.82
CA LYS A 44 5.22 -12.31 -5.95
C LYS A 44 6.08 -13.58 -5.89
N ALA A 45 7.37 -13.45 -5.56
CA ALA A 45 8.25 -14.60 -5.36
C ALA A 45 7.83 -15.51 -4.19
N ALA A 46 7.16 -14.93 -3.18
CA ALA A 46 6.58 -15.66 -2.05
C ALA A 46 5.17 -16.23 -2.34
N GLY A 47 4.62 -16.02 -3.54
CA GLY A 47 3.27 -16.46 -3.91
C GLY A 47 2.15 -15.63 -3.28
N VAL A 48 2.45 -14.37 -2.91
CA VAL A 48 1.46 -13.42 -2.39
C VAL A 48 1.05 -12.46 -3.51
N ASP A 49 -0.24 -12.37 -3.76
CA ASP A 49 -0.81 -11.38 -4.67
C ASP A 49 -0.74 -10.00 -4.01
N ALA A 50 -0.06 -9.05 -4.66
CA ALA A 50 0.09 -7.68 -4.22
C ALA A 50 -0.18 -6.68 -5.35
N GLU A 51 -0.80 -5.56 -5.01
CA GLU A 51 -1.09 -4.42 -5.88
C GLU A 51 -0.20 -3.23 -5.48
N ASP A 52 0.35 -2.50 -6.47
CA ASP A 52 0.94 -1.18 -6.27
C ASP A 52 -0.10 -0.11 -6.57
N ILE A 53 -0.19 0.91 -5.75
CA ILE A 53 -1.10 2.03 -5.95
C ILE A 53 -0.33 3.31 -5.67
N THR A 54 -0.31 4.21 -6.63
CA THR A 54 0.25 5.55 -6.42
C THR A 54 -0.81 6.45 -5.80
N VAL A 55 -0.42 7.26 -4.82
CA VAL A 55 -1.21 8.38 -4.28
C VAL A 55 -0.54 9.70 -4.63
N THR A 56 -1.34 10.75 -4.81
CA THR A 56 -0.81 12.07 -5.18
C THR A 56 -0.05 12.70 -4.02
N ASP A 57 1.05 13.41 -4.34
CA ASP A 57 1.84 14.14 -3.34
C ASP A 57 1.01 15.24 -2.66
N GLU A 58 0.10 15.91 -3.39
CA GLU A 58 -0.83 16.91 -2.82
C GLU A 58 -1.66 16.32 -1.67
N TRP A 59 -2.19 15.11 -1.84
CA TRP A 59 -2.95 14.45 -0.78
C TRP A 59 -2.05 14.13 0.42
N MET A 60 -0.83 13.65 0.17
CA MET A 60 0.15 13.37 1.23
C MET A 60 0.59 14.62 2.00
N GLU A 61 0.71 15.77 1.34
CA GLU A 61 1.00 17.06 1.98
C GLU A 61 -0.14 17.50 2.91
N ASP A 62 -1.39 17.32 2.48
CA ASP A 62 -2.59 17.67 3.25
C ASP A 62 -2.79 16.78 4.48
N VAL A 63 -2.62 15.46 4.36
CA VAL A 63 -2.82 14.52 5.47
C VAL A 63 -1.57 14.32 6.34
N GLY A 64 -0.38 14.55 5.76
CA GLY A 64 0.94 14.41 6.39
C GLY A 64 1.37 12.97 6.70
N ARG A 65 0.47 11.98 6.58
CA ARG A 65 0.73 10.56 6.83
C ARG A 65 -0.35 9.66 6.24
N LEU A 66 -0.01 8.39 6.07
CA LEU A 66 -0.97 7.36 5.68
C LEU A 66 -1.97 7.03 6.80
N PRO A 67 -3.25 6.78 6.48
CA PRO A 67 -4.25 6.35 7.44
C PRO A 67 -4.01 4.92 7.91
N LYS A 68 -4.65 4.54 9.01
CA LYS A 68 -4.56 3.17 9.53
C LYS A 68 -5.32 2.15 8.68
N GLN A 69 -6.33 2.60 7.93
CA GLN A 69 -7.18 1.76 7.10
C GLN A 69 -7.06 2.21 5.64
N PHE A 70 -6.85 1.27 4.73
CA PHE A 70 -6.72 1.55 3.30
C PHE A 70 -7.98 2.19 2.71
N SER A 71 -9.16 1.85 3.26
CA SER A 71 -10.45 2.42 2.86
C SER A 71 -10.58 3.91 3.13
N ASP A 72 -9.72 4.48 3.98
CA ASP A 72 -9.75 5.90 4.31
C ASP A 72 -9.00 6.75 3.27
N ILE A 73 -8.24 6.11 2.37
CA ILE A 73 -7.62 6.78 1.21
C ILE A 73 -8.71 6.95 0.14
N PRO A 74 -8.99 8.18 -0.33
CA PRO A 74 -9.95 8.43 -1.40
C PRO A 74 -9.58 7.68 -2.69
N GLU A 75 -10.55 7.08 -3.37
CA GLU A 75 -10.31 6.37 -4.64
C GLU A 75 -9.81 7.31 -5.75
N GLU A 76 -10.22 8.58 -5.71
CA GLU A 76 -9.84 9.61 -6.69
C GLU A 76 -8.35 9.99 -6.69
N VAL A 77 -7.62 9.66 -5.62
CA VAL A 77 -6.17 9.87 -5.55
C VAL A 77 -5.37 8.60 -5.81
N LYS A 78 -6.03 7.43 -5.91
CA LYS A 78 -5.40 6.14 -6.18
C LYS A 78 -5.23 5.97 -7.69
N VAL A 79 -4.02 5.70 -8.14
CA VAL A 79 -3.70 5.38 -9.55
C VAL A 79 -3.11 3.98 -9.64
N GLU A 80 -3.66 3.16 -10.54
CA GLU A 80 -3.24 1.78 -10.85
C GLU A 80 -2.02 1.72 -11.80
#